data_AF-Q66IT5-F1
#
_entry.id   AF-Q66IT5-F1
#
_cell.length_a   1.000
_cell.length_b   1.000
_cell.length_c   1.000
_cell.angle_alpha   90.00
_cell.angle_beta   90.00
_cell.angle_gamma   90.00
#
_symmetry.space_group_name_H-M   'P 1'
#
loop_
_entity.id
_entity.type
_entity.pdbx_description
1 polymer ?
#
loop_
_entity_poly.entity_id
_entity_poly.type
_entity_poly.pdbx_seq_one_letter_code
_entity_poly.pdbx_strand_id
1 'polypeptide(L)'
;MNAAGKQPPPHLERPDTLLVPTWQTKTGFAQLYNEGSENACDIRLKLTKEALTLQKQDVICVSGSDQSTNRRTVTLHRHPIGGLGLSIKGGAQHKVPVVISKIFKDQPADKTGMLFIGDALMQVNGINVENASHEEVVHLLRNAGDEVTITVHYLKDAPSFLKLPLGSPDPPSDHSSGASSPLFDSGLHLNGNISNTAPSSPSSPTVKQAKYEKRWIDALSIPLLMARISRFRVSTVKLRRNSFELLALDGISSGILQFNTAHDSADWLRAISTNINDLTLQNMKMVNKCYSMCDQIIHMGWVSEKVQGSDGSHMYKFKFLVLKGSSFYIFKTQPVSTLDWVRAEKIYNLCEVLFKVSKVWPADEIWIEENLYLNHNQTEELEDQRPYCFSVQVGNGKSHYFSVELGSDLTVWERSFQKAIFMEVQRTGSKTYVCSSQGEVVCFTVDFISGFTCFDSKSKNVIWRFKFSQLKGSSDDGKTRVKLLFQSPDTKQIEMKELEFQDLTAVLHCIHSFIAAKVASMDPMFINSQSLARKYIYNT
;
A
#
# COMPACT_ATOMS: atom_id res chain seq x y z
N MET A 1 29.01 73.88 7.31
CA MET A 1 29.06 73.39 5.92
C MET A 1 28.21 72.14 5.82
N ASN A 2 27.21 72.21 4.94
CA ASN A 2 26.21 71.17 4.69
C ASN A 2 26.84 69.88 4.14
N ALA A 3 26.35 68.73 4.61
CA ALA A 3 26.30 67.52 3.79
C ALA A 3 24.97 66.80 4.10
N ALA A 4 24.09 66.83 3.11
CA ALA A 4 22.72 66.36 3.14
C ALA A 4 22.62 64.82 3.18
N GLY A 5 21.57 64.34 3.84
CA GLY A 5 21.25 62.94 3.99
C GLY A 5 20.89 62.23 2.68
N LYS A 6 21.19 60.93 2.64
CA LYS A 6 20.60 59.98 1.68
C LYS A 6 19.50 59.20 2.41
N GLN A 7 18.26 59.39 1.96
CA GLN A 7 17.12 58.54 2.31
C GLN A 7 17.33 57.11 1.78
N PRO A 8 16.90 56.06 2.51
CA PRO A 8 16.68 54.75 1.92
C PRO A 8 15.39 54.76 1.05
N PRO A 9 15.29 53.89 0.02
CA PRO A 9 14.14 53.84 -0.87
C PRO A 9 12.88 53.30 -0.16
N PRO A 10 11.66 53.59 -0.69
CA PRO A 10 10.41 53.24 -0.03
C PRO A 10 10.17 51.72 -0.03
N HIS A 11 9.63 51.24 1.10
CA HIS A 11 9.08 49.90 1.26
C HIS A 11 7.96 49.68 0.23
N LEU A 12 8.16 48.75 -0.70
CA LEU A 12 7.05 48.11 -1.40
C LEU A 12 6.40 47.12 -0.42
N GLU A 13 5.28 47.50 0.16
CA GLU A 13 4.34 46.55 0.78
C GLU A 13 3.88 45.56 -0.30
N ARG A 14 4.35 44.32 -0.21
CA ARG A 14 3.69 43.19 -0.87
C ARG A 14 2.56 42.73 0.05
N PRO A 15 1.33 42.56 -0.47
CA PRO A 15 0.22 42.12 0.36
C PRO A 15 0.49 40.71 0.90
N ASP A 16 0.38 40.58 2.22
CA ASP A 16 0.31 39.31 2.96
C ASP A 16 -0.83 38.47 2.38
N THR A 17 -0.50 37.64 1.39
CA THR A 17 -1.31 36.48 1.07
C THR A 17 -0.90 35.40 2.05
N LEU A 18 -1.65 35.34 3.15
CA LEU A 18 -1.72 34.20 4.05
C LEU A 18 -1.89 32.94 3.19
N LEU A 19 -0.78 32.26 2.88
CA LEU A 19 -0.78 30.93 2.34
C LEU A 19 -1.30 30.01 3.45
N VAL A 20 -2.61 29.84 3.47
CA VAL A 20 -3.26 28.68 4.08
C VAL A 20 -2.51 27.45 3.57
N PRO A 21 -2.03 26.54 4.43
CA PRO A 21 -1.31 25.37 3.95
C PRO A 21 -2.27 24.57 3.07
N THR A 22 -2.04 24.60 1.77
CA THR A 22 -2.76 23.75 0.82
C THR A 22 -2.29 22.33 1.09
N TRP A 23 -3.13 21.55 1.77
CA TRP A 23 -2.94 20.12 1.97
C TRP A 23 -2.64 19.48 0.60
N GLN A 24 -1.38 19.13 0.35
CA GLN A 24 -0.95 18.65 -0.96
C GLN A 24 -1.54 17.27 -1.21
N THR A 25 -2.62 17.24 -1.99
CA THR A 25 -3.20 16.01 -2.51
C THR A 25 -2.29 15.51 -3.63
N LYS A 26 -1.77 14.28 -3.52
CA LYS A 26 -0.97 13.67 -4.59
C LYS A 26 -1.91 13.06 -5.63
N THR A 27 -1.72 13.41 -6.90
CA THR A 27 -2.47 12.78 -8.01
C THR A 27 -1.54 12.22 -9.06
N GLY A 28 -1.92 11.12 -9.70
CA GLY A 28 -1.15 10.50 -10.77
C GLY A 28 -1.95 9.39 -11.44
N PHE A 29 -1.31 8.70 -12.37
CA PHE A 29 -1.95 7.64 -13.16
C PHE A 29 -1.38 6.27 -12.79
N ALA A 30 -2.23 5.26 -12.87
CA ALA A 30 -1.84 3.86 -12.71
C ALA A 30 -2.76 3.00 -13.58
N GLN A 31 -2.41 1.73 -13.73
CA GLN A 31 -3.24 0.73 -14.36
C GLN A 31 -3.83 -0.18 -13.29
N LEU A 32 -5.15 -0.36 -13.31
CA LEU A 32 -5.82 -1.35 -12.46
C LEU A 32 -5.87 -2.67 -13.21
N TYR A 33 -5.14 -3.67 -12.72
CA TYR A 33 -5.09 -5.01 -13.32
C TYR A 33 -6.16 -5.92 -12.71
N ASN A 34 -6.95 -6.55 -13.57
CA ASN A 34 -7.92 -7.58 -13.19
C ASN A 34 -7.37 -8.97 -13.51
N GLU A 35 -7.00 -9.74 -12.48
CA GLU A 35 -6.46 -11.10 -12.64
C GLU A 35 -7.45 -12.05 -13.34
N GLY A 36 -8.77 -11.84 -13.20
CA GLY A 36 -9.79 -12.71 -13.79
C GLY A 36 -10.03 -12.50 -15.29
N SER A 37 -9.63 -11.36 -15.84
CA SER A 37 -9.87 -11.02 -17.25
C SER A 37 -8.61 -10.66 -18.03
N GLU A 38 -7.43 -10.78 -17.40
CA GLU A 38 -6.12 -10.33 -17.92
C GLU A 38 -6.13 -8.91 -18.53
N ASN A 39 -7.04 -8.05 -18.06
CA ASN A 39 -7.24 -6.72 -18.61
C ASN A 39 -6.76 -5.67 -17.61
N ALA A 40 -6.07 -4.65 -18.12
CA ALA A 40 -5.72 -3.45 -17.39
C ALA A 40 -6.63 -2.29 -17.81
N CYS A 41 -7.04 -1.44 -16.86
CA CYS A 41 -7.69 -0.17 -17.19
C CYS A 41 -6.92 1.01 -16.58
N ASP A 42 -6.73 2.06 -17.38
CA ASP A 42 -6.10 3.29 -16.90
C ASP A 42 -7.01 3.98 -15.89
N ILE A 43 -6.44 4.31 -14.74
CA ILE A 43 -7.10 5.01 -13.65
C ILE A 43 -6.27 6.20 -13.21
N ARG A 44 -6.95 7.19 -12.64
CA ARG A 44 -6.30 8.30 -11.95
C ARG A 44 -6.39 8.06 -10.45
N LEU A 45 -5.24 8.06 -9.79
CA LEU A 45 -5.14 7.98 -8.34
C LEU A 45 -5.14 9.38 -7.74
N LYS A 46 -5.85 9.55 -6.63
CA LYS A 46 -5.87 10.75 -5.80
C LYS A 46 -5.67 10.34 -4.35
N LEU A 47 -4.52 10.66 -3.79
CA LEU A 47 -4.16 10.38 -2.40
C LEU A 47 -4.32 11.63 -1.55
N THR A 48 -5.22 11.54 -0.59
CA THR A 48 -5.33 12.49 0.52
C THR A 48 -4.66 11.89 1.76
N LYS A 49 -4.62 12.65 2.86
CA LYS A 49 -4.09 12.16 4.13
C LYS A 49 -4.87 10.94 4.65
N GLU A 50 -6.17 10.86 4.36
CA GLU A 50 -7.09 9.89 4.95
C GLU A 50 -7.52 8.76 4.00
N ALA A 51 -7.46 8.99 2.69
CA ALA A 51 -7.98 8.06 1.69
C ALA A 51 -7.17 8.04 0.39
N LEU A 52 -7.14 6.88 -0.26
CA LEU A 52 -6.75 6.73 -1.67
C LEU A 52 -8.02 6.58 -2.51
N THR A 53 -8.25 7.53 -3.41
CA THR A 53 -9.38 7.51 -4.34
C THR A 53 -8.91 7.09 -5.73
N LEU A 54 -9.54 6.05 -6.29
CA LEU A 54 -9.36 5.59 -7.66
C LEU A 54 -10.46 6.23 -8.50
N GLN A 55 -10.05 6.97 -9.53
CA GLN A 55 -10.96 7.59 -10.47
C GLN A 55 -10.91 6.85 -11.81
N LYS A 56 -12.09 6.57 -12.37
CA LYS A 56 -12.24 6.03 -13.73
C LYS A 56 -12.75 7.13 -14.65
N GLN A 57 -12.38 7.03 -15.92
CA GLN A 57 -12.84 8.00 -16.91
C GLN A 57 -14.22 7.61 -17.42
N ASP A 58 -15.19 8.54 -17.34
CA ASP A 58 -16.57 8.32 -17.75
C ASP A 58 -17.15 9.58 -18.43
N VAL A 59 -18.25 9.43 -19.16
CA VAL A 59 -18.93 10.52 -19.89
C VAL A 59 -20.13 10.98 -19.07
N ILE A 60 -20.13 12.25 -18.64
CA ILE A 60 -21.22 12.82 -17.83
C ILE A 60 -21.99 13.91 -18.57
N CYS A 61 -23.29 14.01 -18.29
CA CYS A 61 -24.11 15.17 -18.65
C CYS A 61 -23.83 16.33 -17.67
N VAL A 62 -23.39 17.48 -18.17
CA VAL A 62 -23.02 18.66 -17.38
C VAL A 62 -24.18 19.68 -17.30
N SER A 63 -25.19 19.55 -18.16
CA SER A 63 -26.38 20.41 -18.15
C SER A 63 -27.56 19.74 -18.86
N GLY A 64 -28.66 19.45 -18.14
CA GLY A 64 -29.88 18.83 -18.70
C GLY A 64 -30.72 18.18 -17.59
N SER A 65 -32.04 18.36 -17.60
CA SER A 65 -32.95 18.02 -16.48
C SER A 65 -33.42 16.57 -16.41
N ASP A 66 -33.01 15.68 -17.31
CA ASP A 66 -33.42 14.26 -17.28
C ASP A 66 -32.24 13.34 -16.95
N GLN A 67 -32.18 12.89 -15.70
CA GLN A 67 -31.17 11.94 -15.19
C GLN A 67 -31.54 10.45 -15.41
N SER A 68 -32.59 10.12 -16.16
CA SER A 68 -33.14 8.74 -16.12
C SER A 68 -32.64 7.77 -17.19
N THR A 69 -31.90 8.20 -18.22
CA THR A 69 -31.20 7.27 -19.12
C THR A 69 -29.90 7.89 -19.60
N ASN A 70 -28.75 7.25 -19.40
CA ASN A 70 -27.44 7.69 -19.91
C ASN A 70 -27.33 7.53 -21.46
N ARG A 71 -28.46 7.71 -22.16
CA ARG A 71 -28.63 7.61 -23.60
C ARG A 71 -28.55 9.01 -24.19
N ARG A 72 -27.75 9.18 -25.24
CA ARG A 72 -27.58 10.44 -25.96
C ARG A 72 -28.13 10.29 -27.36
N THR A 73 -29.05 11.17 -27.74
CA THR A 73 -29.53 11.25 -29.12
C THR A 73 -28.81 12.40 -29.82
N VAL A 74 -28.13 12.10 -30.92
CA VAL A 74 -27.32 13.04 -31.69
C VAL A 74 -27.78 12.97 -33.15
N THR A 75 -28.11 14.11 -33.73
CA THR A 75 -28.40 14.23 -35.17
C THR A 75 -27.15 14.68 -35.90
N LEU A 76 -26.74 13.90 -36.90
CA LEU A 76 -25.58 14.13 -37.74
C LEU A 76 -26.04 14.47 -39.15
N HIS A 77 -25.43 15.49 -39.74
CA HIS A 77 -25.58 15.76 -41.17
C HIS A 77 -24.39 15.16 -41.93
N ARG A 78 -24.69 14.30 -42.90
CA ARG A 78 -23.69 13.62 -43.73
C ARG A 78 -22.91 14.65 -44.54
N HIS A 79 -21.59 14.58 -44.48
CA HIS A 79 -20.74 15.41 -45.33
C HIS A 79 -20.54 14.73 -46.70
N PRO A 80 -20.57 15.47 -47.82
CA PRO A 80 -20.39 14.92 -49.17
C PRO A 80 -19.06 14.18 -49.36
N ILE A 81 -18.03 14.59 -48.60
CA ILE A 81 -16.70 13.98 -48.58
C ILE A 81 -16.43 13.57 -47.13
N GLY A 82 -16.53 12.28 -46.81
CA GLY A 82 -16.24 11.74 -45.47
C GLY A 82 -17.42 11.18 -44.68
N GLY A 83 -18.66 11.30 -45.20
CA GLY A 83 -19.83 10.65 -44.62
C GLY A 83 -20.19 11.19 -43.22
N LEU A 84 -20.43 10.29 -42.26
CA LEU A 84 -20.77 10.66 -40.88
C LEU A 84 -19.54 10.93 -39.99
N GLY A 85 -18.33 10.59 -40.44
CA GLY A 85 -17.11 10.81 -39.65
C GLY A 85 -16.90 9.86 -38.47
N LEU A 86 -17.49 8.66 -38.50
CA LEU A 86 -17.32 7.64 -37.45
C LEU A 86 -17.06 6.25 -38.05
N SER A 87 -16.43 5.37 -37.28
CA SER A 87 -16.32 3.93 -37.56
C SER A 87 -17.01 3.14 -36.46
N ILE A 88 -17.66 2.05 -36.84
CA ILE A 88 -18.32 1.12 -35.90
C ILE A 88 -17.68 -0.26 -35.96
N LYS A 89 -17.75 -1.00 -34.85
CA LYS A 89 -17.34 -2.41 -34.72
C LYS A 89 -18.32 -3.16 -33.82
N GLY A 90 -18.23 -4.49 -33.77
CA GLY A 90 -19.16 -5.31 -33.00
C GLY A 90 -20.46 -5.59 -33.76
N GLY A 91 -21.41 -6.23 -33.09
CA GLY A 91 -22.64 -6.75 -33.68
C GLY A 91 -23.08 -8.05 -33.01
N ALA A 92 -24.38 -8.32 -33.03
CA ALA A 92 -24.97 -9.46 -32.33
C ALA A 92 -24.36 -10.81 -32.74
N GLN A 93 -23.84 -10.93 -33.96
CA GLN A 93 -23.14 -12.14 -34.44
C GLN A 93 -21.92 -12.51 -33.59
N HIS A 94 -21.32 -11.54 -32.90
CA HIS A 94 -20.16 -11.72 -32.02
C HIS A 94 -20.53 -11.60 -30.54
N LYS A 95 -21.83 -11.62 -30.20
CA LYS A 95 -22.36 -11.45 -28.84
C LYS A 95 -21.91 -10.15 -28.16
N VAL A 96 -21.72 -9.09 -28.96
CA VAL A 96 -21.31 -7.75 -28.49
C VAL A 96 -22.15 -6.68 -29.20
N PRO A 97 -22.48 -5.55 -28.54
CA PRO A 97 -23.22 -4.48 -29.20
C PRO A 97 -22.39 -3.82 -30.31
N VAL A 98 -23.06 -3.15 -31.25
CA VAL A 98 -22.38 -2.29 -32.24
C VAL A 98 -21.92 -1.02 -31.55
N VAL A 99 -20.63 -0.71 -31.62
CA VAL A 99 -19.98 0.37 -30.88
C VAL A 99 -19.18 1.29 -31.79
N ILE A 100 -19.13 2.59 -31.47
CA ILE A 100 -18.26 3.55 -32.13
C ILE A 100 -16.81 3.22 -31.77
N SER A 101 -16.02 2.80 -32.75
CA SER A 101 -14.61 2.42 -32.59
C SER A 101 -13.65 3.56 -32.90
N LYS A 102 -14.05 4.53 -33.73
CA LYS A 102 -13.22 5.68 -34.12
C LYS A 102 -14.12 6.86 -34.47
N ILE A 103 -13.67 8.06 -34.13
CA ILE A 103 -14.26 9.33 -34.57
C ILE A 103 -13.16 10.07 -35.34
N PHE A 104 -13.47 10.52 -36.56
CA PHE A 104 -12.52 11.19 -37.43
C PHE A 104 -12.53 12.68 -37.14
N LYS A 105 -11.34 13.25 -36.90
CA LYS A 105 -11.17 14.67 -36.58
C LYS A 105 -11.77 15.57 -37.67
N ASP A 106 -12.39 16.67 -37.25
CA ASP A 106 -12.97 17.72 -38.11
C ASP A 106 -14.13 17.23 -39.02
N GLN A 107 -14.66 16.02 -38.79
CA GLN A 107 -15.82 15.44 -39.49
C GLN A 107 -17.12 15.61 -38.68
N PRO A 108 -18.32 15.34 -39.25
CA PRO A 108 -19.60 15.59 -38.58
C PRO A 108 -19.69 15.04 -37.16
N ALA A 109 -19.32 13.77 -36.93
CA ALA A 109 -19.32 13.17 -35.60
C ALA A 109 -18.44 13.91 -34.58
N ASP A 110 -17.21 14.29 -34.96
CA ASP A 110 -16.27 15.01 -34.09
C ASP A 110 -16.77 16.42 -33.74
N LYS A 111 -17.29 17.14 -34.76
CA LYS A 111 -17.83 18.50 -34.61
C LYS A 111 -19.02 18.59 -33.64
N THR A 112 -19.76 17.49 -33.45
CA THR A 112 -20.84 17.48 -32.44
C THR A 112 -20.32 17.56 -31.02
N GLY A 113 -19.14 16.99 -30.73
CA GLY A 113 -18.63 16.81 -29.36
C GLY A 113 -19.52 15.96 -28.44
N MET A 114 -20.56 15.31 -28.96
CA MET A 114 -21.55 14.55 -28.17
C MET A 114 -21.40 13.03 -28.28
N LEU A 115 -20.54 12.58 -29.21
CA LEU A 115 -20.24 11.17 -29.46
C LEU A 115 -18.84 10.84 -28.96
N PHE A 116 -18.68 9.65 -28.37
CA PHE A 116 -17.41 9.20 -27.82
C PHE A 116 -17.05 7.80 -28.33
N ILE A 117 -15.76 7.52 -28.50
CA ILE A 117 -15.29 6.15 -28.75
C ILE A 117 -15.70 5.26 -27.56
N GLY A 118 -16.36 4.13 -27.84
CA GLY A 118 -16.97 3.25 -26.84
C GLY A 118 -18.48 3.41 -26.69
N ASP A 119 -19.09 4.33 -27.43
CA ASP A 119 -20.55 4.47 -27.49
C ASP A 119 -21.20 3.29 -28.21
N ALA A 120 -22.07 2.56 -27.51
CA ALA A 120 -22.95 1.57 -28.12
C ALA A 120 -24.08 2.26 -28.87
N LEU A 121 -24.29 1.88 -30.13
CA LEU A 121 -25.44 2.31 -30.91
C LEU A 121 -26.66 1.56 -30.42
N MET A 122 -27.67 2.31 -29.99
CA MET A 122 -28.92 1.77 -29.50
C MET A 122 -30.06 1.98 -30.49
N GLN A 123 -30.08 3.13 -31.18
CA GLN A 123 -31.04 3.40 -32.25
C GLN A 123 -30.41 4.17 -33.41
N VAL A 124 -30.89 3.94 -34.63
CA VAL A 124 -30.59 4.72 -35.84
C VAL A 124 -31.91 5.14 -36.49
N ASN A 125 -32.15 6.44 -36.63
CA ASN A 125 -33.39 7.04 -37.11
C ASN A 125 -34.66 6.46 -36.43
N GLY A 126 -34.58 6.21 -35.12
CA GLY A 126 -35.67 5.64 -34.31
C GLY A 126 -35.79 4.11 -34.39
N ILE A 127 -35.00 3.43 -35.22
CA ILE A 127 -34.97 1.97 -35.31
C ILE A 127 -34.01 1.42 -34.25
N ASN A 128 -34.50 0.52 -33.38
CA ASN A 128 -33.68 -0.15 -32.37
C ASN A 128 -32.66 -1.10 -33.02
N VAL A 129 -31.38 -0.93 -32.69
CA VAL A 129 -30.26 -1.71 -33.22
C VAL A 129 -29.45 -2.44 -32.14
N GLU A 130 -29.94 -2.50 -30.90
CA GLU A 130 -29.21 -3.10 -29.76
C GLU A 130 -28.83 -4.58 -29.99
N ASN A 131 -29.68 -5.32 -30.71
CA ASN A 131 -29.48 -6.73 -31.07
C ASN A 131 -29.25 -6.95 -32.57
N ALA A 132 -28.93 -5.88 -33.32
CA ALA A 132 -28.69 -5.98 -34.74
C ALA A 132 -27.26 -6.49 -35.04
N SER A 133 -27.11 -7.13 -36.19
CA SER A 133 -25.80 -7.48 -36.73
C SER A 133 -25.02 -6.24 -37.18
N HIS A 134 -23.70 -6.36 -37.28
CA HIS A 134 -22.85 -5.30 -37.81
C HIS A 134 -23.36 -4.77 -39.16
N GLU A 135 -23.69 -5.70 -40.06
CA GLU A 135 -24.09 -5.44 -41.44
C GLU A 135 -25.44 -4.71 -41.50
N GLU A 136 -26.40 -5.08 -40.64
CA GLU A 136 -27.69 -4.40 -40.51
C GLU A 136 -27.52 -2.95 -40.07
N VAL A 137 -26.67 -2.69 -39.08
CA VAL A 137 -26.42 -1.31 -38.61
C VAL A 137 -25.68 -0.48 -39.66
N VAL A 138 -24.71 -1.07 -40.35
CA VAL A 138 -24.04 -0.41 -41.50
C VAL A 138 -25.05 -0.08 -42.60
N HIS A 139 -25.95 -1.00 -42.92
CA HIS A 139 -26.99 -0.79 -43.93
C HIS A 139 -27.93 0.36 -43.53
N LEU A 140 -28.39 0.40 -42.28
CA LEU A 140 -29.21 1.49 -41.75
C LEU A 140 -28.48 2.83 -41.82
N LEU A 141 -27.21 2.90 -41.36
CA LEU A 141 -26.43 4.13 -41.38
C LEU A 141 -26.11 4.61 -42.81
N ARG A 142 -26.01 3.71 -43.80
CA ARG A 142 -25.81 4.07 -45.21
C ARG A 142 -27.08 4.65 -45.83
N ASN A 143 -28.23 4.04 -45.53
CA ASN A 143 -29.50 4.36 -46.16
C ASN A 143 -30.32 5.42 -45.40
N ALA A 144 -29.82 5.88 -44.26
CA ALA A 144 -30.46 6.89 -43.41
C ALA A 144 -30.58 8.30 -44.03
N GLY A 145 -30.09 8.52 -45.26
CA GLY A 145 -30.12 9.82 -45.94
C GLY A 145 -29.03 10.79 -45.46
N ASP A 146 -29.28 12.08 -45.66
CA ASP A 146 -28.37 13.18 -45.32
C ASP A 146 -28.43 13.57 -43.84
N GLU A 147 -29.58 13.38 -43.18
CA GLU A 147 -29.77 13.59 -41.75
C GLU A 147 -29.93 12.25 -41.04
N VAL A 148 -29.01 11.95 -40.12
CA VAL A 148 -28.98 10.68 -39.40
C VAL A 148 -29.03 10.95 -37.90
N THR A 149 -30.11 10.53 -37.26
CA THR A 149 -30.27 10.61 -35.80
C THR A 149 -29.86 9.29 -35.17
N ILE A 150 -28.82 9.30 -34.33
CA ILE A 150 -28.36 8.13 -33.59
C ILE A 150 -28.59 8.30 -32.09
N THR A 151 -29.14 7.28 -31.45
CA THR A 151 -29.21 7.20 -29.98
C THR A 151 -28.13 6.24 -29.50
N VAL A 152 -27.23 6.74 -28.65
CA VAL A 152 -26.07 6.00 -28.15
C VAL A 152 -26.04 5.91 -26.63
N HIS A 153 -25.31 4.94 -26.10
CA HIS A 153 -25.05 4.78 -24.66
C HIS A 153 -23.56 4.51 -24.43
N TYR A 154 -22.91 5.27 -23.53
CA TYR A 154 -21.47 5.06 -23.26
C TYR A 154 -21.26 3.74 -22.51
N LEU A 155 -20.50 2.81 -23.09
CA LEU A 155 -20.12 1.58 -22.39
C LEU A 155 -18.95 1.85 -21.47
N LYS A 156 -19.19 1.82 -20.15
CA LYS A 156 -18.17 2.00 -19.10
C LYS A 156 -17.04 0.96 -19.20
N ASP A 157 -17.39 -0.25 -19.58
CA ASP A 157 -16.45 -1.31 -19.94
C ASP A 157 -16.46 -1.49 -21.45
N ALA A 158 -15.52 -0.80 -22.13
CA ALA A 158 -15.35 -0.97 -23.57
C ALA A 158 -15.08 -2.46 -23.88
N PRO A 159 -15.78 -3.04 -24.87
CA PRO A 159 -15.53 -4.42 -25.28
C PRO A 159 -14.05 -4.67 -25.60
N SER A 160 -13.55 -5.86 -25.27
CA SER A 160 -12.12 -6.22 -25.38
C SER A 160 -11.51 -5.95 -26.76
N PHE A 161 -12.30 -6.05 -27.84
CA PHE A 161 -11.85 -5.75 -29.21
C PHE A 161 -11.57 -4.27 -29.50
N LEU A 162 -11.99 -3.34 -28.64
CA LEU A 162 -11.60 -1.92 -28.69
C LEU A 162 -10.29 -1.65 -27.93
N LYS A 163 -9.80 -2.61 -27.14
CA LYS A 163 -8.61 -2.49 -26.27
C LYS A 163 -7.41 -3.23 -26.88
N LEU A 164 -7.02 -2.88 -28.10
CA LEU A 164 -5.73 -3.35 -28.67
C LEU A 164 -4.58 -2.43 -28.19
N PRO A 165 -3.35 -2.95 -27.98
CA PRO A 165 -2.24 -2.17 -27.44
C PRO A 165 -1.80 -1.04 -28.40
N LEU A 166 -1.68 0.19 -27.89
CA LEU A 166 -0.96 1.29 -28.55
C LEU A 166 0.55 0.98 -28.49
N GLY A 167 1.07 0.28 -29.50
CA GLY A 167 2.48 -0.09 -29.55
C GLY A 167 2.87 -0.91 -30.77
N SER A 168 2.75 -0.34 -31.97
CA SER A 168 3.52 -0.79 -33.14
C SER A 168 3.94 0.44 -33.95
N PRO A 169 5.21 0.57 -34.37
CA PRO A 169 5.65 1.66 -35.24
C PRO A 169 5.00 1.51 -36.62
N ASP A 170 4.52 2.62 -37.19
CA ASP A 170 4.04 2.66 -38.57
C ASP A 170 5.18 2.23 -39.53
N PRO A 171 4.97 1.25 -40.43
CA PRO A 171 5.90 1.02 -41.52
C PRO A 171 5.70 2.09 -42.62
N PRO A 172 6.77 2.51 -43.30
CA PRO A 172 6.69 3.53 -44.33
C PRO A 172 5.93 3.01 -45.56
N SER A 173 5.19 3.91 -46.18
CA SER A 173 4.52 3.73 -47.46
C SER A 173 5.53 3.44 -48.57
N ASP A 174 5.43 2.29 -49.22
CA ASP A 174 5.89 2.10 -50.61
C ASP A 174 5.27 0.87 -51.28
N HIS A 175 5.31 0.90 -52.61
CA HIS A 175 4.40 0.28 -53.56
C HIS A 175 4.52 -1.25 -53.79
N SER A 176 3.37 -1.84 -54.17
CA SER A 176 3.19 -2.98 -55.10
C SER A 176 3.39 -4.44 -54.62
N SER A 177 2.39 -5.26 -55.01
CA SER A 177 2.40 -6.73 -55.20
C SER A 177 1.99 -7.65 -54.04
N GLY A 178 0.69 -7.95 -54.01
CA GLY A 178 0.12 -9.31 -54.01
C GLY A 178 0.60 -10.35 -53.01
N ALA A 179 -0.11 -10.48 -51.88
CA ALA A 179 -0.48 -11.77 -51.28
C ALA A 179 -1.57 -11.55 -50.24
N SER A 180 -2.77 -12.07 -50.52
CA SER A 180 -3.92 -12.01 -49.62
C SER A 180 -3.70 -12.90 -48.40
N SER A 181 -3.96 -12.38 -47.20
CA SER A 181 -4.40 -13.18 -46.05
C SER A 181 -5.69 -12.55 -45.50
N PRO A 182 -6.80 -13.31 -45.41
CA PRO A 182 -8.08 -12.79 -44.99
C PRO A 182 -8.14 -12.91 -43.47
N LEU A 183 -8.27 -11.79 -42.75
CA LEU A 183 -8.88 -11.64 -41.43
C LEU A 183 -8.42 -10.28 -40.89
N PHE A 184 -9.40 -9.41 -40.62
CA PHE A 184 -9.22 -8.06 -40.04
C PHE A 184 -8.76 -6.95 -40.99
N ASP A 185 -9.45 -6.76 -42.11
CA ASP A 185 -9.65 -5.39 -42.60
C ASP A 185 -11.04 -5.21 -43.20
N SER A 186 -11.93 -4.62 -42.42
CA SER A 186 -13.21 -4.09 -42.93
C SER A 186 -13.50 -2.78 -42.21
N GLY A 187 -12.52 -1.87 -42.24
CA GLY A 187 -12.79 -0.45 -42.07
C GLY A 187 -13.47 0.09 -43.32
N LEU A 188 -14.78 -0.15 -43.47
CA LEU A 188 -15.51 0.34 -44.65
C LEU A 188 -15.76 1.86 -44.54
N HIS A 189 -15.05 2.62 -45.37
CA HIS A 189 -15.34 4.02 -45.66
C HIS A 189 -16.76 4.14 -46.26
N LEU A 190 -17.67 4.82 -45.56
CA LEU A 190 -19.02 5.12 -46.04
C LEU A 190 -18.97 6.27 -47.05
N ASN A 191 -18.48 6.01 -48.27
CA ASN A 191 -18.49 6.99 -49.37
C ASN A 191 -19.43 6.50 -50.47
N GLY A 192 -20.62 7.11 -50.54
CA GLY A 192 -21.59 6.88 -51.61
C GLY A 192 -21.54 8.04 -52.60
N ASN A 193 -21.20 7.75 -53.86
CA ASN A 193 -21.46 8.66 -54.98
C ASN A 193 -22.96 8.66 -55.28
N ILE A 194 -23.56 9.84 -55.47
CA ILE A 194 -24.41 10.22 -56.63
C ILE A 194 -24.68 11.74 -56.56
N SER A 195 -24.77 12.33 -57.74
CA SER A 195 -24.82 13.73 -58.11
C SER A 195 -26.14 14.48 -57.81
N ASN A 196 -25.99 15.80 -57.59
CA ASN A 196 -26.86 16.93 -57.96
C ASN A 196 -27.69 17.67 -56.87
N THR A 197 -27.27 18.94 -56.70
CA THR A 197 -28.04 20.19 -56.51
C THR A 197 -28.68 20.49 -55.15
N ALA A 198 -28.06 21.42 -54.42
CA ALA A 198 -28.62 22.13 -53.27
C ALA A 198 -29.81 23.04 -53.66
N PRO A 199 -30.72 23.33 -52.71
CA PRO A 199 -30.65 24.66 -52.10
C PRO A 199 -30.86 24.68 -50.57
N SER A 200 -30.33 25.74 -49.99
CA SER A 200 -30.35 26.11 -48.57
C SER A 200 -31.76 26.33 -48.01
N SER A 201 -31.93 26.06 -46.71
CA SER A 201 -33.07 26.51 -45.91
C SER A 201 -32.71 26.61 -44.41
N PRO A 202 -33.45 27.40 -43.62
CA PRO A 202 -32.90 28.28 -42.61
C PRO A 202 -32.92 27.73 -41.17
N SER A 203 -32.14 28.42 -40.33
CA SER A 203 -31.99 28.26 -38.88
C SER A 203 -33.31 28.07 -38.11
N SER A 204 -33.35 27.04 -37.27
CA SER A 204 -34.39 26.80 -36.25
C SER A 204 -33.75 26.62 -34.85
N PRO A 205 -34.52 26.83 -33.75
CA PRO A 205 -34.04 27.49 -32.54
C PRO A 205 -33.29 26.57 -31.57
N THR A 206 -32.45 27.20 -30.75
CA THR A 206 -31.56 26.56 -29.77
C THR A 206 -32.33 25.94 -28.61
N VAL A 207 -32.68 24.65 -28.73
CA VAL A 207 -32.94 23.80 -27.56
C VAL A 207 -31.65 23.79 -26.74
N LYS A 208 -31.72 24.05 -25.43
CA LYS A 208 -30.56 23.92 -24.51
C LYS A 208 -30.09 22.47 -24.54
N GLN A 209 -29.21 22.16 -25.48
CA GLN A 209 -28.76 20.81 -25.76
C GLN A 209 -27.89 20.33 -24.61
N ALA A 210 -28.13 19.10 -24.16
CA ALA A 210 -27.39 18.54 -23.05
C ALA A 210 -25.90 18.43 -23.41
N LYS A 211 -25.03 19.10 -22.64
CA LYS A 211 -23.58 19.09 -22.87
C LYS A 211 -22.98 17.89 -22.16
N TYR A 212 -22.25 17.05 -22.90
CA TYR A 212 -21.56 15.88 -22.36
C TYR A 212 -20.05 16.08 -22.39
N GLU A 213 -19.38 15.67 -21.32
CA GLU A 213 -17.92 15.79 -21.20
C GLU A 213 -17.32 14.52 -20.60
N LYS A 214 -16.13 14.15 -21.08
CA LYS A 214 -15.35 13.04 -20.52
C LYS A 214 -14.62 13.54 -19.26
N ARG A 215 -14.98 13.02 -18.08
CA ARG A 215 -14.38 13.43 -16.79
C ARG A 215 -13.90 12.23 -15.99
N TRP A 216 -12.94 12.47 -15.10
CA TRP A 216 -12.54 11.52 -14.07
C TRP A 216 -13.57 11.54 -12.95
N ILE A 217 -14.17 10.38 -12.66
CA ILE A 217 -15.15 10.22 -11.60
C ILE A 217 -14.60 9.27 -10.55
N ASP A 218 -14.80 9.61 -9.29
CA ASP A 218 -14.46 8.75 -8.16
C ASP A 218 -15.21 7.42 -8.28
N ALA A 219 -14.46 6.35 -8.54
CA ALA A 219 -15.00 5.00 -8.68
C ALA A 219 -14.89 4.20 -7.38
N LEU A 220 -13.82 4.45 -6.62
CA LEU A 220 -13.58 3.80 -5.32
C LEU A 220 -12.77 4.74 -4.42
N SER A 221 -13.14 4.81 -3.14
CA SER A 221 -12.36 5.53 -2.12
C SER A 221 -12.01 4.58 -0.99
N ILE A 222 -10.73 4.45 -0.69
CA ILE A 222 -10.18 3.47 0.24
C ILE A 222 -9.63 4.19 1.46
N PRO A 223 -10.23 4.04 2.65
CA PRO A 223 -9.70 4.61 3.88
C PRO A 223 -8.33 4.02 4.23
N LEU A 224 -7.40 4.88 4.67
CA LEU A 224 -6.01 4.49 4.96
C LEU A 224 -5.77 4.09 6.42
N LEU A 225 -6.69 4.39 7.35
CA LEU A 225 -6.50 4.05 8.76
C LEU A 225 -6.32 2.53 8.91
N MET A 226 -5.13 2.10 9.36
CA MET A 226 -4.75 0.70 9.55
C MET A 226 -4.93 -0.17 8.29
N ALA A 227 -4.92 0.44 7.10
CA ALA A 227 -4.93 -0.26 5.84
C ALA A 227 -3.63 -1.06 5.65
N ARG A 228 -3.67 -2.05 4.76
CA ARG A 228 -2.56 -2.96 4.46
C ARG A 228 -2.13 -2.80 3.02
N ILE A 229 -0.84 -2.68 2.79
CA ILE A 229 -0.24 -2.75 1.45
C ILE A 229 0.36 -4.14 1.25
N SER A 230 0.30 -4.64 0.01
CA SER A 230 0.97 -5.89 -0.35
C SER A 230 1.55 -5.84 -1.75
N ARG A 231 2.86 -6.12 -1.84
CA ARG A 231 3.58 -6.31 -3.11
C ARG A 231 3.68 -7.77 -3.57
N PHE A 232 3.16 -8.71 -2.80
CA PHE A 232 3.33 -10.14 -3.04
C PHE A 232 2.03 -10.80 -3.44
N ARG A 233 2.09 -11.71 -4.42
CA ARG A 233 0.93 -12.53 -4.79
C ARG A 233 0.48 -13.37 -3.60
N VAL A 234 -0.82 -13.37 -3.32
CA VAL A 234 -1.44 -14.07 -2.19
C VAL A 234 -0.93 -15.52 -2.17
N SER A 235 -0.53 -16.00 -0.99
CA SER A 235 -0.03 -17.38 -0.77
C SER A 235 1.25 -17.79 -1.52
N THR A 236 1.95 -16.86 -2.16
CA THR A 236 3.22 -17.16 -2.85
C THR A 236 4.36 -16.24 -2.41
N VAL A 237 5.59 -16.65 -2.70
CA VAL A 237 6.81 -15.84 -2.47
C VAL A 237 7.06 -14.84 -3.62
N LYS A 238 6.25 -14.87 -4.69
CA LYS A 238 6.50 -14.09 -5.92
C LYS A 238 6.13 -12.61 -5.74
N LEU A 239 7.14 -11.76 -5.93
CA LEU A 239 7.01 -10.30 -5.95
C LEU A 239 6.25 -9.82 -7.20
N ARG A 240 5.34 -8.87 -7.02
CA ARG A 240 4.71 -8.12 -8.11
C ARG A 240 5.62 -6.94 -8.48
N ARG A 241 6.16 -6.96 -9.70
CA ARG A 241 7.04 -5.89 -10.19
C ARG A 241 6.22 -4.64 -10.50
N ASN A 242 6.64 -3.50 -9.95
CA ASN A 242 6.02 -2.19 -10.12
C ASN A 242 4.50 -2.19 -9.81
N SER A 243 4.04 -3.10 -8.93
CA SER A 243 2.65 -3.17 -8.54
C SER A 243 2.45 -3.54 -7.07
N PHE A 244 1.34 -3.10 -6.53
CA PHE A 244 0.89 -3.44 -5.19
C PHE A 244 -0.63 -3.39 -5.10
N GLU A 245 -1.14 -4.02 -4.06
CA GLU A 245 -2.55 -3.99 -3.67
C GLU A 245 -2.69 -3.28 -2.32
N LEU A 246 -3.71 -2.45 -2.18
CA LEU A 246 -4.11 -1.82 -0.94
C LEU A 246 -5.42 -2.44 -0.45
N LEU A 247 -5.48 -2.86 0.81
CA LEU A 247 -6.66 -3.39 1.46
C LEU A 247 -7.01 -2.53 2.68
N ALA A 248 -8.21 -1.95 2.70
CA ALA A 248 -8.71 -1.20 3.85
C ALA A 248 -9.09 -2.11 5.03
N LEU A 249 -9.31 -1.48 6.19
CA LEU A 249 -9.74 -2.14 7.43
C LEU A 249 -11.06 -2.92 7.29
N ASP A 250 -11.98 -2.40 6.49
CA ASP A 250 -13.29 -3.00 6.18
C ASP A 250 -13.22 -4.12 5.12
N GLY A 251 -12.03 -4.41 4.58
CA GLY A 251 -11.82 -5.43 3.56
C GLY A 251 -11.98 -4.93 2.12
N ILE A 252 -12.25 -3.64 1.89
CA ILE A 252 -12.27 -3.07 0.54
C ILE A 252 -10.86 -3.12 -0.07
N SER A 253 -10.72 -3.74 -1.23
CA SER A 253 -9.45 -3.82 -1.98
C SER A 253 -9.41 -2.79 -3.12
N SER A 254 -8.23 -2.21 -3.36
CA SER A 254 -7.96 -1.43 -4.56
C SER A 254 -7.94 -2.26 -5.84
N GLY A 255 -7.81 -3.58 -5.73
CA GLY A 255 -7.26 -4.40 -6.80
C GLY A 255 -5.76 -4.14 -7.00
N ILE A 256 -5.17 -4.74 -8.03
CA ILE A 256 -3.73 -4.61 -8.28
C ILE A 256 -3.47 -3.31 -9.04
N LEU A 257 -2.76 -2.39 -8.38
CA LEU A 257 -2.30 -1.14 -8.96
C LEU A 257 -0.93 -1.38 -9.61
N GLN A 258 -0.87 -1.23 -10.93
CA GLN A 258 0.35 -1.35 -11.73
C GLN A 258 0.83 0.03 -12.18
N PHE A 259 2.13 0.26 -12.01
CA PHE A 259 2.81 1.50 -12.37
C PHE A 259 3.80 1.25 -13.51
N ASN A 260 4.08 2.31 -14.27
CA ASN A 260 4.94 2.23 -15.44
C ASN A 260 6.41 2.00 -15.06
N THR A 261 6.86 2.66 -13.98
CA THR A 261 8.25 2.59 -13.52
C THR A 261 8.33 2.07 -12.07
N ALA A 262 9.48 1.49 -11.74
CA ALA A 262 9.77 1.08 -10.36
C ALA A 262 9.77 2.28 -9.42
N HIS A 263 10.39 3.38 -9.85
CA HIS A 263 10.41 4.66 -9.16
C HIS A 263 9.00 5.17 -8.80
N ASP A 264 8.08 5.21 -9.77
CA ASP A 264 6.70 5.67 -9.50
C ASP A 264 6.01 4.75 -8.49
N SER A 265 6.17 3.44 -8.65
CA SER A 265 5.60 2.46 -7.72
C SER A 265 6.15 2.65 -6.29
N ALA A 266 7.45 2.93 -6.15
CA ALA A 266 8.11 3.13 -4.86
C ALA A 266 7.70 4.46 -4.22
N ASP A 267 7.58 5.54 -5.00
CA ASP A 267 7.12 6.84 -4.54
C ASP A 267 5.66 6.79 -4.05
N TRP A 268 4.77 6.14 -4.80
CA TRP A 268 3.39 5.91 -4.37
C TRP A 268 3.32 5.02 -3.12
N LEU A 269 4.08 3.94 -3.07
CA LEU A 269 4.17 3.06 -1.89
C LEU A 269 4.59 3.83 -0.65
N ARG A 270 5.64 4.67 -0.75
CA ARG A 270 6.15 5.48 0.36
C ARG A 270 5.12 6.51 0.83
N ALA A 271 4.47 7.21 -0.11
CA ALA A 271 3.46 8.21 0.21
C ALA A 271 2.24 7.59 0.93
N ILE A 272 1.74 6.46 0.42
CA ILE A 272 0.60 5.76 1.02
C ILE A 272 0.99 5.19 2.40
N SER A 273 2.15 4.51 2.51
CA SER A 273 2.61 3.95 3.78
C SER A 273 2.79 5.02 4.86
N THR A 274 3.35 6.18 4.50
CA THR A 274 3.45 7.34 5.41
C THR A 274 2.10 7.75 5.95
N ASN A 275 1.09 7.90 5.09
CA ASN A 275 -0.26 8.29 5.52
C ASN A 275 -0.91 7.22 6.43
N ILE A 276 -0.76 5.93 6.09
CA ILE A 276 -1.28 4.83 6.93
C ILE A 276 -0.63 4.86 8.32
N ASN A 277 0.69 5.01 8.38
CA ASN A 277 1.46 5.04 9.61
C ASN A 277 1.08 6.26 10.48
N ASP A 278 0.93 7.44 9.87
CA ASP A 278 0.53 8.66 10.57
C ASP A 278 -0.88 8.56 11.15
N LEU A 279 -1.85 8.06 10.38
CA LEU A 279 -3.22 7.83 10.86
C LEU A 279 -3.26 6.79 11.98
N THR A 280 -2.51 5.70 11.83
CA THR A 280 -2.42 4.64 12.84
C THR A 280 -1.81 5.20 14.13
N LEU A 281 -0.78 6.05 14.03
CA LEU A 281 -0.19 6.75 15.17
C LEU A 281 -1.16 7.73 15.84
N GLN A 282 -1.92 8.49 15.06
CA GLN A 282 -2.95 9.38 15.58
C GLN A 282 -4.05 8.59 16.32
N ASN A 283 -4.50 7.47 15.75
CA ASN A 283 -5.45 6.57 16.39
C ASN A 283 -4.90 5.98 17.70
N MET A 284 -3.65 5.50 17.72
CA MET A 284 -3.00 5.02 18.95
C MET A 284 -2.98 6.11 20.04
N LYS A 285 -2.60 7.34 19.67
CA LYS A 285 -2.59 8.47 20.63
C LYS A 285 -3.98 8.75 21.19
N MET A 286 -5.02 8.69 20.36
CA MET A 286 -6.39 8.88 20.80
C MET A 286 -6.83 7.76 21.76
N VAL A 287 -6.64 6.50 21.38
CA VAL A 287 -7.01 5.32 22.17
C VAL A 287 -6.25 5.26 23.50
N ASN A 288 -4.97 5.64 23.51
CA ASN A 288 -4.15 5.67 24.71
C ASN A 288 -4.60 6.70 25.76
N LYS A 289 -5.44 7.68 25.40
CA LYS A 289 -6.07 8.58 26.39
C LYS A 289 -7.00 7.81 27.35
N CYS A 290 -7.50 6.64 26.94
CA CYS A 290 -8.35 5.79 27.75
C CYS A 290 -7.57 4.73 28.54
N TYR A 291 -6.26 4.58 28.32
CA TYR A 291 -5.43 3.59 29.01
C TYR A 291 -4.55 4.23 30.08
N SER A 292 -4.30 3.49 31.16
CA SER A 292 -3.26 3.84 32.11
C SER A 292 -1.88 3.78 31.44
N MET A 293 -0.91 4.55 31.95
CA MET A 293 0.46 4.60 31.39
C MET A 293 1.12 3.22 31.26
N CYS A 294 0.76 2.28 32.13
CA CYS A 294 1.29 0.92 32.16
C CYS A 294 0.70 0.00 31.07
N ASP A 295 -0.36 0.44 30.40
CA ASP A 295 -1.15 -0.41 29.51
C ASP A 295 -1.40 0.23 28.13
N GLN A 296 -0.66 1.31 27.83
CA GLN A 296 -0.72 2.01 26.55
C GLN A 296 -0.12 1.18 25.41
N ILE A 297 -0.64 1.43 24.22
CA ILE A 297 -0.11 0.91 22.95
C ILE A 297 1.12 1.75 22.56
N ILE A 298 2.25 1.07 22.38
CA ILE A 298 3.52 1.70 22.01
C ILE A 298 3.66 1.76 20.49
N HIS A 299 3.30 0.67 19.81
CA HIS A 299 3.27 0.59 18.36
C HIS A 299 2.37 -0.55 17.89
N MET A 300 1.80 -0.40 16.69
CA MET A 300 1.03 -1.45 16.02
C MET A 300 1.09 -1.28 14.51
N GLY A 301 0.97 -2.38 13.77
CA GLY A 301 1.00 -2.35 12.33
C GLY A 301 0.94 -3.72 11.68
N TRP A 302 0.76 -3.72 10.36
CA TRP A 302 0.77 -4.93 9.54
C TRP A 302 2.18 -5.41 9.25
N VAL A 303 2.36 -6.73 9.29
CA VAL A 303 3.57 -7.42 8.82
C VAL A 303 3.15 -8.67 8.03
N SER A 304 4.09 -9.23 7.28
CA SER A 304 3.95 -10.59 6.75
C SER A 304 4.77 -11.56 7.59
N GLU A 305 4.14 -12.59 8.14
CA GLU A 305 4.80 -13.68 8.85
C GLU A 305 5.10 -14.84 7.90
N LYS A 306 6.33 -15.36 7.95
CA LYS A 306 6.72 -16.60 7.28
C LYS A 306 6.20 -17.78 8.09
N VAL A 307 5.38 -18.61 7.46
CA VAL A 307 4.76 -19.81 8.04
C VAL A 307 5.22 -21.02 7.24
N GLN A 308 5.67 -22.06 7.94
CA GLN A 308 6.03 -23.32 7.32
C GLN A 308 4.74 -24.07 6.93
N GLY A 309 4.58 -24.32 5.63
CA GLY A 309 3.49 -25.11 5.07
C GLY A 309 3.62 -26.59 5.43
N SER A 310 2.50 -27.30 5.41
CA SER A 310 2.44 -28.75 5.65
C SER A 310 3.19 -29.58 4.60
N ASP A 311 3.43 -28.98 3.43
CA ASP A 311 4.17 -29.52 2.29
C ASP A 311 5.67 -29.12 2.29
N GLY A 312 6.15 -28.45 3.35
CA GLY A 312 7.49 -27.89 3.39
C GLY A 312 7.63 -26.57 2.62
N SER A 313 6.58 -26.08 1.96
CA SER A 313 6.61 -24.79 1.26
C SER A 313 6.59 -23.63 2.24
N HIS A 314 7.29 -22.55 1.90
CA HIS A 314 7.26 -21.32 2.68
C HIS A 314 6.08 -20.44 2.24
N MET A 315 5.08 -20.27 3.11
CA MET A 315 3.94 -19.39 2.88
C MET A 315 4.05 -18.12 3.73
N TYR A 316 3.56 -17.00 3.22
CA TYR A 316 3.43 -15.77 4.01
C TYR A 316 1.97 -15.50 4.35
N LYS A 317 1.72 -15.18 5.62
CA LYS A 317 0.41 -14.73 6.11
C LYS A 317 0.55 -13.33 6.68
N PHE A 318 -0.40 -12.46 6.36
CA PHE A 318 -0.44 -11.14 6.99
C PHE A 318 -0.86 -11.29 8.45
N LYS A 319 -0.14 -10.60 9.34
CA LYS A 319 -0.41 -10.53 10.76
C LYS A 319 -0.40 -9.08 11.20
N PHE A 320 -1.25 -8.76 12.16
CA PHE A 320 -1.25 -7.45 12.79
C PHE A 320 -0.55 -7.57 14.15
N LEU A 321 0.58 -6.88 14.29
CA LEU A 321 1.38 -6.91 15.50
C LEU A 321 1.03 -5.73 16.39
N VAL A 322 1.08 -5.93 17.71
CA VAL A 322 0.86 -4.86 18.68
C VAL A 322 1.83 -4.99 19.85
N LEU A 323 2.47 -3.88 20.22
CA LEU A 323 3.22 -3.72 21.47
C LEU A 323 2.34 -2.90 22.43
N LYS A 324 1.80 -3.53 23.47
CA LYS A 324 0.92 -2.86 24.45
C LYS A 324 1.29 -3.30 25.87
N GLY A 325 1.54 -2.31 26.73
CA GLY A 325 1.94 -2.55 28.11
C GLY A 325 3.14 -3.49 28.21
N SER A 326 2.99 -4.58 28.96
CA SER A 326 4.02 -5.61 29.18
C SER A 326 4.03 -6.72 28.14
N SER A 327 3.23 -6.63 27.08
CA SER A 327 2.93 -7.76 26.20
C SER A 327 3.10 -7.42 24.71
N PHE A 328 3.59 -8.42 23.97
CA PHE A 328 3.65 -8.45 22.53
C PHE A 328 2.54 -9.36 21.99
N TYR A 329 1.67 -8.81 21.14
CA TYR A 329 0.51 -9.49 20.60
C TYR A 329 0.66 -9.74 19.10
N ILE A 330 0.19 -10.90 18.66
CA ILE A 330 0.06 -11.27 17.24
C ILE A 330 -1.41 -11.53 16.95
N PHE A 331 -1.99 -10.78 16.02
CA PHE A 331 -3.36 -10.95 15.56
C PHE A 331 -3.43 -11.37 14.09
N LYS A 332 -4.51 -12.05 13.73
CA LYS A 332 -4.88 -12.30 12.33
C LYS A 332 -5.41 -11.06 11.62
N THR A 333 -6.16 -10.25 12.36
CA THR A 333 -6.84 -9.03 11.90
C THR A 333 -6.64 -7.93 12.93
N GLN A 334 -6.78 -6.68 12.52
CA GLN A 334 -6.62 -5.53 13.42
C GLN A 334 -7.61 -5.60 14.59
N PRO A 335 -7.20 -5.28 15.82
CA PRO A 335 -8.14 -5.03 16.91
C PRO A 335 -8.76 -3.64 16.73
N VAL A 336 -10.08 -3.58 16.53
CA VAL A 336 -10.87 -2.34 16.38
C VAL A 336 -11.62 -1.97 17.67
N SER A 337 -11.88 -2.94 18.55
CA SER A 337 -12.58 -2.75 19.81
C SER A 337 -11.81 -3.33 21.00
N THR A 338 -12.20 -2.95 22.23
CA THR A 338 -11.63 -3.53 23.47
C THR A 338 -11.94 -5.02 23.63
N LEU A 339 -12.98 -5.54 22.98
CA LEU A 339 -13.29 -6.97 22.97
C LEU A 339 -12.37 -7.77 22.04
N ASP A 340 -11.58 -7.09 21.21
CA ASP A 340 -10.76 -7.75 20.21
C ASP A 340 -9.44 -8.26 20.77
N TRP A 341 -8.98 -7.71 21.90
CA TRP A 341 -7.72 -8.10 22.54
C TRP A 341 -7.66 -9.57 22.93
N VAL A 342 -8.80 -10.17 23.28
CA VAL A 342 -8.88 -11.61 23.59
C VAL A 342 -8.78 -12.49 22.35
N ARG A 343 -8.91 -11.93 21.14
CA ARG A 343 -8.77 -12.65 19.86
C ARG A 343 -7.34 -12.69 19.34
N ALA A 344 -6.35 -12.26 20.14
CA ALA A 344 -4.94 -12.42 19.81
C ALA A 344 -4.62 -13.92 19.61
N GLU A 345 -3.95 -14.25 18.51
CA GLU A 345 -3.53 -15.63 18.26
C GLU A 345 -2.38 -16.05 19.19
N LYS A 346 -1.52 -15.09 19.53
CA LYS A 346 -0.40 -15.25 20.46
C LYS A 346 -0.22 -13.98 21.29
N ILE A 347 0.15 -14.19 22.55
CA ILE A 347 0.52 -13.14 23.50
C ILE A 347 1.81 -13.59 24.19
N TYR A 348 2.82 -12.74 24.18
CA TYR A 348 4.11 -13.01 24.81
C TYR A 348 4.46 -11.91 25.80
N ASN A 349 5.14 -12.27 26.89
CA ASN A 349 5.71 -11.28 27.80
C ASN A 349 6.88 -10.58 27.12
N LEU A 350 6.85 -9.25 27.09
CA LEU A 350 7.80 -8.47 26.31
C LEU A 350 9.26 -8.60 26.79
N CYS A 351 9.49 -8.84 28.09
CA CYS A 351 10.84 -9.09 28.60
C CYS A 351 11.35 -10.49 28.27
N GLU A 352 10.51 -11.43 27.85
CA GLU A 352 10.89 -12.82 27.57
C GLU A 352 10.99 -13.11 26.07
N VAL A 353 10.92 -12.06 25.24
CA VAL A 353 11.14 -12.15 23.80
C VAL A 353 12.42 -11.46 23.39
N LEU A 354 12.99 -11.90 22.27
CA LEU A 354 14.17 -11.31 21.68
C LEU A 354 13.89 -10.91 20.24
N PHE A 355 13.89 -9.59 20.00
CA PHE A 355 13.79 -9.00 18.67
C PHE A 355 15.17 -9.00 18.00
N LYS A 356 15.24 -9.50 16.76
CA LYS A 356 16.46 -9.52 15.94
C LYS A 356 16.13 -9.06 14.54
N VAL A 357 16.78 -7.98 14.09
CA VAL A 357 16.77 -7.61 12.68
C VAL A 357 17.63 -8.61 11.91
N SER A 358 17.08 -9.21 10.85
CA SER A 358 17.88 -10.03 9.94
C SER A 358 18.83 -9.10 9.20
N LYS A 359 20.12 -9.44 9.10
CA LYS A 359 21.13 -8.58 8.45
C LYS A 359 20.57 -8.06 7.12
N VAL A 360 20.30 -6.76 7.09
CA VAL A 360 19.99 -6.04 5.87
C VAL A 360 21.24 -6.17 5.01
N TRP A 361 21.12 -6.75 3.82
CA TRP A 361 22.25 -6.74 2.88
C TRP A 361 22.63 -5.28 2.65
N PRO A 362 23.85 -4.85 2.99
CA PRO A 362 24.24 -3.45 2.87
C PRO A 362 24.37 -3.17 1.37
N ALA A 363 23.38 -2.49 0.84
CA ALA A 363 23.50 -1.76 -0.41
C ALA A 363 22.71 -0.48 -0.19
N ASP A 364 23.39 0.65 -0.29
CA ASP A 364 22.81 1.98 -0.22
C ASP A 364 21.47 2.01 -0.95
N GLU A 365 20.52 2.82 -0.47
CA GLU A 365 19.12 2.92 -0.90
C GLU A 365 18.89 3.05 -2.43
N ILE A 366 19.96 3.21 -3.20
CA ILE A 366 20.05 3.38 -4.65
C ILE A 366 20.26 2.04 -5.41
N TRP A 367 20.80 0.98 -4.80
CA TRP A 367 21.23 -0.23 -5.54
C TRP A 367 20.33 -1.48 -5.35
N ILE A 368 19.27 -1.42 -4.53
CA ILE A 368 18.32 -2.53 -4.38
C ILE A 368 17.50 -2.73 -5.67
N GLU A 369 17.26 -1.66 -6.44
CA GLU A 369 16.54 -1.79 -7.70
C GLU A 369 17.36 -2.58 -8.73
N GLU A 370 18.67 -2.34 -8.92
CA GLU A 370 19.45 -3.02 -9.97
C GLU A 370 19.76 -4.51 -9.70
N ASN A 371 19.97 -4.92 -8.45
CA ASN A 371 20.31 -6.32 -8.13
C ASN A 371 19.13 -7.30 -8.25
N LEU A 372 17.89 -6.82 -8.25
CA LEU A 372 16.71 -7.63 -8.59
C LEU A 372 16.56 -7.87 -10.11
N TYR A 373 17.35 -7.17 -10.93
CA TYR A 373 17.28 -7.25 -12.40
C TYR A 373 18.51 -7.91 -13.05
N LEU A 374 19.63 -8.09 -12.36
CA LEU A 374 20.89 -8.53 -12.98
C LEU A 374 21.49 -9.88 -12.51
N ASN A 375 20.91 -10.60 -11.55
CA ASN A 375 21.37 -11.96 -11.23
C ASN A 375 20.83 -13.00 -12.22
N HIS A 376 21.39 -12.99 -13.43
CA HIS A 376 21.46 -14.17 -14.28
C HIS A 376 22.78 -14.88 -13.94
N ASN A 377 22.66 -16.09 -13.38
CA ASN A 377 23.73 -17.05 -13.08
C ASN A 377 24.50 -16.84 -11.77
N GLN A 378 23.99 -17.41 -10.67
CA GLN A 378 24.73 -18.36 -9.82
C GLN A 378 23.85 -18.92 -8.69
N THR A 379 23.69 -20.25 -8.74
CA THR A 379 23.44 -21.22 -7.65
C THR A 379 22.15 -21.13 -6.81
N GLU A 380 21.37 -22.21 -6.95
CA GLU A 380 20.21 -22.62 -6.16
C GLU A 380 20.52 -22.63 -4.65
N GLU A 381 20.04 -21.65 -3.86
CA GLU A 381 19.76 -21.77 -2.40
C GLU A 381 19.20 -20.49 -1.68
N LEU A 382 18.55 -19.53 -2.37
CA LEU A 382 17.98 -18.33 -1.72
C LEU A 382 16.46 -18.21 -1.95
N GLU A 383 15.67 -18.98 -1.19
CA GLU A 383 14.21 -19.04 -1.29
C GLU A 383 13.44 -17.80 -0.76
N ASP A 384 14.10 -16.82 -0.15
CA ASP A 384 13.41 -15.70 0.52
C ASP A 384 13.98 -14.33 0.11
N GLN A 385 13.33 -13.70 -0.88
CA GLN A 385 13.77 -12.44 -1.49
C GLN A 385 13.31 -11.18 -0.74
N ARG A 386 12.82 -11.29 0.50
CA ARG A 386 12.27 -10.13 1.25
C ARG A 386 13.39 -9.35 1.95
N PRO A 387 13.64 -8.08 1.59
CA PRO A 387 14.82 -7.35 2.08
C PRO A 387 14.69 -6.84 3.52
N TYR A 388 13.46 -6.54 3.97
CA TYR A 388 13.21 -5.92 5.27
C TYR A 388 12.59 -6.91 6.25
N CYS A 389 13.45 -7.75 6.85
CA CYS A 389 13.02 -8.84 7.72
C CYS A 389 13.52 -8.69 9.16
N PHE A 390 12.71 -9.17 10.10
CA PHE A 390 13.10 -9.33 11.50
C PHE A 390 12.51 -10.62 12.06
N SER A 391 13.05 -11.09 13.17
CA SER A 391 12.53 -12.23 13.90
C SER A 391 12.27 -11.89 15.36
N VAL A 392 11.28 -12.55 15.95
CA VAL A 392 10.99 -12.49 17.37
C VAL A 392 11.12 -13.90 17.92
N GLN A 393 12.18 -14.11 18.69
CA GLN A 393 12.41 -15.37 19.41
C GLN A 393 11.67 -15.33 20.74
N VAL A 394 10.97 -16.40 21.09
CA VAL A 394 10.16 -16.50 22.31
C VAL A 394 10.66 -17.68 23.16
N GLY A 395 10.10 -17.84 24.37
CA GLY A 395 10.42 -18.96 25.26
C GLY A 395 10.31 -20.33 24.58
N ASN A 396 11.10 -21.29 25.06
CA ASN A 396 11.26 -22.63 24.46
C ASN A 396 11.87 -22.65 23.04
N GLY A 397 12.63 -21.62 22.65
CA GLY A 397 13.39 -21.59 21.40
C GLY A 397 12.56 -21.38 20.11
N LYS A 398 11.26 -21.13 20.22
CA LYS A 398 10.41 -20.86 19.05
C LYS A 398 10.72 -19.47 18.47
N SER A 399 10.66 -19.33 17.16
CA SER A 399 10.93 -18.05 16.47
C SER A 399 9.83 -17.73 15.48
N HIS A 400 9.37 -16.49 15.50
CA HIS A 400 8.52 -15.91 14.46
C HIS A 400 9.38 -15.10 13.51
N TYR A 401 9.18 -15.25 12.20
CA TYR A 401 9.90 -14.52 11.17
C TYR A 401 8.94 -13.60 10.44
N PHE A 402 9.24 -12.31 10.44
CA PHE A 402 8.39 -11.27 9.88
C PHE A 402 9.13 -10.45 8.83
N SER A 403 8.36 -9.88 7.90
CA SER A 403 8.85 -8.93 6.91
C SER A 403 7.89 -7.75 6.76
N VAL A 404 8.43 -6.58 6.42
CA VAL A 404 7.68 -5.36 6.10
C VAL A 404 8.00 -4.87 4.68
N GLU A 405 7.21 -3.93 4.17
CA GLU A 405 7.33 -3.45 2.78
C GLU A 405 8.43 -2.39 2.60
N LEU A 406 8.75 -1.63 3.65
CA LEU A 406 9.74 -0.54 3.61
C LEU A 406 10.77 -0.64 4.76
N GLY A 407 12.01 -0.23 4.49
CA GLY A 407 13.07 -0.14 5.51
C GLY A 407 12.76 0.88 6.62
N SER A 408 12.01 1.94 6.30
CA SER A 408 11.50 2.89 7.30
C SER A 408 10.60 2.20 8.32
N ASP A 409 9.73 1.27 7.88
CA ASP A 409 8.82 0.53 8.76
C ASP A 409 9.60 -0.41 9.67
N LEU A 410 10.65 -1.06 9.14
CA LEU A 410 11.55 -1.94 9.92
C LEU A 410 12.26 -1.15 11.03
N THR A 411 12.74 0.04 10.70
CA THR A 411 13.40 0.95 11.65
C THR A 411 12.43 1.39 12.76
N VAL A 412 11.17 1.67 12.40
CA VAL A 412 10.12 2.00 13.38
C VAL A 412 9.82 0.82 14.29
N TRP A 413 9.73 -0.41 13.76
CA TRP A 413 9.56 -1.62 14.56
C TRP A 413 10.70 -1.82 15.55
N GLU A 414 11.96 -1.74 15.08
CA GLU A 414 13.14 -1.88 15.94
C GLU A 414 13.13 -0.86 17.09
N ARG A 415 12.95 0.44 16.77
CA ARG A 415 12.90 1.50 17.78
C ARG A 415 11.73 1.31 18.75
N SER A 416 10.58 0.85 18.26
CA SER A 416 9.40 0.61 19.07
C SER A 416 9.60 -0.55 20.05
N PHE A 417 10.23 -1.64 19.61
CA PHE A 417 10.59 -2.76 20.48
C PHE A 417 11.58 -2.33 21.57
N GLN A 418 12.64 -1.60 21.21
CA GLN A 418 13.62 -1.09 22.17
C GLN A 418 12.95 -0.17 23.21
N LYS A 419 12.10 0.75 22.76
CA LYS A 419 11.32 1.63 23.64
C LYS A 419 10.40 0.84 24.56
N ALA A 420 9.69 -0.15 24.02
CA ALA A 420 8.74 -0.96 24.78
C ALA A 420 9.44 -1.78 25.87
N ILE A 421 10.55 -2.44 25.54
CA ILE A 421 11.35 -3.21 26.49
C ILE A 421 11.90 -2.30 27.59
N PHE A 422 12.44 -1.13 27.22
CA PHE A 422 12.95 -0.18 28.20
C PHE A 422 11.88 0.29 29.18
N MET A 423 10.70 0.70 28.67
CA MET A 423 9.58 1.13 29.50
C MET A 423 9.10 0.01 30.43
N GLU A 424 9.01 -1.22 29.91
CA GLU A 424 8.58 -2.38 30.69
C GLU A 424 9.56 -2.74 31.80
N VAL A 425 10.87 -2.75 31.52
CA VAL A 425 11.90 -3.04 32.52
C VAL A 425 11.91 -1.97 33.62
N GLN A 426 11.83 -0.69 33.25
CA GLN A 426 11.74 0.39 34.24
C GLN A 426 10.51 0.29 35.12
N ARG A 427 9.38 -0.15 34.56
CA ARG A 427 8.11 -0.29 35.26
C ARG A 427 8.11 -1.51 36.19
N THR A 428 8.55 -2.66 35.71
CA THR A 428 8.52 -3.92 36.44
C THR A 428 9.64 -3.98 37.50
N GLY A 429 10.80 -3.39 37.23
CA GLY A 429 11.90 -3.22 38.18
C GLY A 429 12.67 -4.51 38.47
N SER A 430 12.00 -5.65 38.64
CA SER A 430 12.62 -6.96 38.83
C SER A 430 11.77 -8.10 38.27
N LYS A 431 12.43 -9.19 37.86
CA LYS A 431 11.78 -10.46 37.53
C LYS A 431 12.47 -11.61 38.23
N THR A 432 11.67 -12.53 38.77
CA THR A 432 12.16 -13.69 39.52
C THR A 432 11.70 -14.98 38.85
N TYR A 433 12.63 -15.91 38.70
CA TYR A 433 12.42 -17.23 38.13
C TYR A 433 12.81 -18.29 39.16
N VAL A 434 12.06 -19.40 39.19
CA VAL A 434 12.42 -20.58 39.97
C VAL A 434 13.40 -21.41 39.12
N CYS A 435 14.48 -21.86 39.74
CA CYS A 435 15.51 -22.67 39.10
C CYS A 435 16.15 -23.63 40.09
N SER A 436 17.04 -24.50 39.60
CA SER A 436 17.87 -25.34 40.46
C SER A 436 19.35 -24.95 40.37
N SER A 437 20.05 -25.06 41.49
CA SER A 437 21.50 -24.90 41.57
C SER A 437 22.06 -26.00 42.44
N GLN A 438 22.98 -26.81 41.90
CA GLN A 438 23.57 -27.97 42.59
C GLN A 438 22.51 -28.96 43.14
N GLY A 439 21.34 -29.05 42.49
CA GLY A 439 20.23 -29.93 42.91
C GLY A 439 19.22 -29.28 43.86
N GLU A 440 19.51 -28.10 44.41
CA GLU A 440 18.60 -27.38 45.32
C GLU A 440 17.72 -26.38 44.57
N VAL A 441 16.48 -26.21 45.03
CA VAL A 441 15.51 -25.27 44.41
C VAL A 441 15.73 -23.86 44.94
N VAL A 442 16.15 -22.97 44.05
CA VAL A 442 16.47 -21.57 44.34
C VAL A 442 15.62 -20.62 43.47
N CYS A 443 15.62 -19.35 43.85
CA CYS A 443 15.00 -18.29 43.07
C CYS A 443 16.09 -17.36 42.53
N PHE A 444 16.10 -17.18 41.22
CA PHE A 444 16.99 -16.26 40.52
C PHE A 444 16.21 -15.01 40.10
N THR A 445 16.68 -13.85 40.56
CA THR A 445 16.08 -12.55 40.27
C THR A 445 17.04 -11.70 39.45
N VAL A 446 16.51 -11.11 38.38
CA VAL A 446 17.12 -10.01 37.65
C VAL A 446 16.42 -8.73 38.06
N ASP A 447 17.13 -7.81 38.67
CA ASP A 447 16.64 -6.54 39.22
C ASP A 447 17.41 -5.36 38.61
N PHE A 448 16.69 -4.33 38.20
CA PHE A 448 17.23 -3.21 37.43
C PHE A 448 18.24 -2.36 38.23
N ILE A 449 18.13 -2.35 39.56
CA ILE A 449 18.98 -1.55 40.45
C ILE A 449 20.14 -2.41 40.98
N SER A 450 19.81 -3.56 41.56
CA SER A 450 20.72 -4.45 42.30
C SER A 450 21.42 -5.50 41.44
N GLY A 451 20.96 -5.73 40.20
CA GLY A 451 21.55 -6.70 39.27
C GLY A 451 20.98 -8.10 39.45
N PHE A 452 21.84 -9.09 39.64
CA PHE A 452 21.50 -10.49 39.78
C PHE A 452 21.47 -10.88 41.26
N THR A 453 20.40 -11.50 41.71
CA THR A 453 20.28 -12.06 43.06
C THR A 453 19.82 -13.50 42.98
N CYS A 454 20.45 -14.39 43.74
CA CYS A 454 19.94 -15.74 43.96
C CYS A 454 19.66 -15.92 45.44
N PHE A 455 18.49 -16.46 45.76
CA PHE A 455 18.08 -16.73 47.14
C PHE A 455 17.39 -18.09 47.26
N ASP A 456 17.47 -18.68 48.44
CA ASP A 456 16.84 -19.95 48.72
C ASP A 456 15.31 -19.82 48.70
N SER A 457 14.63 -20.71 47.98
CA SER A 457 13.18 -20.57 47.74
C SER A 457 12.36 -20.67 49.04
N LYS A 458 12.82 -21.47 50.02
CA LYS A 458 12.13 -21.74 51.28
C LYS A 458 12.41 -20.67 52.34
N SER A 459 13.68 -20.43 52.65
CA SER A 459 14.14 -19.52 53.70
C SER A 459 14.19 -18.06 53.28
N LYS A 460 14.14 -17.78 51.97
CA LYS A 460 14.33 -16.43 51.38
C LYS A 460 15.70 -15.81 51.69
N ASN A 461 16.66 -16.60 52.18
CA ASN A 461 18.01 -16.14 52.43
C ASN A 461 18.76 -15.94 51.12
N VAL A 462 19.41 -14.79 50.97
CA VAL A 462 20.24 -14.47 49.80
C VAL A 462 21.48 -15.34 49.82
N ILE A 463 21.66 -16.14 48.76
CA ILE A 463 22.83 -17.01 48.58
C ILE A 463 23.97 -16.19 47.99
N TRP A 464 23.69 -15.36 46.97
CA TRP A 464 24.65 -14.44 46.38
C TRP A 464 23.96 -13.29 45.65
N ARG A 465 24.71 -12.20 45.44
CA ARG A 465 24.26 -11.02 44.69
C ARG A 465 25.42 -10.40 43.91
N PHE A 466 25.18 -10.07 42.65
CA PHE A 466 26.15 -9.42 41.76
C PHE A 466 25.51 -8.33 40.92
N LYS A 467 26.20 -7.20 40.72
CA LYS A 467 25.77 -6.13 39.82
C LYS A 467 25.95 -6.53 38.35
N PHE A 468 25.24 -5.86 37.44
CA PHE A 468 25.43 -6.07 35.99
C PHE A 468 26.88 -5.91 35.52
N SER A 469 27.62 -4.93 36.06
CA SER A 469 29.03 -4.68 35.70
C SER A 469 30.01 -5.78 36.13
N GLN A 470 29.57 -6.65 37.03
CA GLN A 470 30.36 -7.78 37.52
C GLN A 470 30.20 -9.03 36.64
N LEU A 471 29.20 -9.10 35.76
CA LEU A 471 29.07 -10.17 34.78
C LEU A 471 30.16 -10.03 33.71
N LYS A 472 31.07 -11.01 33.62
CA LYS A 472 32.21 -11.02 32.67
C LYS A 472 32.02 -11.99 31.51
N GLY A 473 31.13 -12.96 31.67
CA GLY A 473 30.81 -13.91 30.62
C GLY A 473 29.60 -14.75 30.98
N SER A 474 28.99 -15.33 29.96
CA SER A 474 27.91 -16.30 30.10
C SER A 474 28.07 -17.37 29.04
N SER A 475 27.70 -18.60 29.37
CA SER A 475 27.55 -19.70 28.40
C SER A 475 26.36 -20.55 28.78
N ASP A 476 25.72 -21.16 27.79
CA ASP A 476 24.60 -22.06 27.98
C ASP A 476 24.78 -23.35 27.16
N ASP A 477 24.01 -24.38 27.51
CA ASP A 477 23.98 -25.67 26.82
C ASP A 477 22.94 -25.73 25.68
N GLY A 478 22.28 -24.61 25.36
CA GLY A 478 21.19 -24.52 24.41
C GLY A 478 19.90 -25.24 24.83
N LYS A 479 19.82 -25.74 26.07
CA LYS A 479 18.69 -26.53 26.57
C LYS A 479 18.13 -25.93 27.87
N THR A 480 18.83 -26.10 28.98
CA THR A 480 18.28 -25.80 30.32
C THR A 480 19.30 -25.17 31.25
N ARG A 481 20.60 -25.32 30.99
CA ARG A 481 21.67 -24.88 31.89
C ARG A 481 22.38 -23.64 31.38
N VAL A 482 22.66 -22.73 32.29
CA VAL A 482 23.48 -21.54 32.06
C VAL A 482 24.54 -21.40 33.13
N LYS A 483 25.73 -21.01 32.68
CA LYS A 483 26.87 -20.64 33.51
C LYS A 483 27.08 -19.14 33.39
N LEU A 484 26.99 -18.44 34.52
CA LEU A 484 27.26 -17.01 34.62
C LEU A 484 28.58 -16.80 35.36
N LEU A 485 29.48 -16.02 34.75
CA LEU A 485 30.80 -15.74 35.28
C LEU A 485 30.80 -14.33 35.90
N PHE A 486 30.91 -14.25 37.21
CA PHE A 486 30.91 -12.98 37.95
C PHE A 486 32.28 -12.67 38.53
N GLN A 487 32.69 -11.41 38.48
CA GLN A 487 33.87 -10.94 39.19
C GLN A 487 33.52 -10.56 40.62
N SER A 488 34.12 -11.28 41.58
CA SER A 488 34.00 -11.01 43.01
C SER A 488 34.51 -9.60 43.34
N PRO A 489 33.77 -8.79 44.13
CA PRO A 489 34.17 -7.43 44.45
C PRO A 489 35.42 -7.40 45.34
N ASP A 490 35.58 -8.38 46.24
CA ASP A 490 36.64 -8.39 47.24
C ASP A 490 37.92 -9.03 46.70
N THR A 491 37.79 -10.19 46.04
CA THR A 491 38.95 -10.98 45.60
C THR A 491 39.38 -10.73 44.16
N LYS A 492 38.55 -10.03 43.37
CA LYS A 492 38.68 -9.87 41.91
C LYS A 492 38.71 -11.18 41.11
N GLN A 493 38.51 -12.33 41.75
CA GLN A 493 38.44 -13.64 41.12
C GLN A 493 37.11 -13.82 40.37
N ILE A 494 37.12 -14.71 39.39
CA ILE A 494 35.92 -15.07 38.63
C ILE A 494 35.21 -16.24 39.32
N GLU A 495 33.98 -15.99 39.77
CA GLU A 495 33.07 -16.99 40.32
C GLU A 495 32.11 -17.47 39.23
N MET A 496 32.08 -18.78 39.00
CA MET A 496 31.10 -19.42 38.13
C MET A 496 29.85 -19.80 38.93
N LYS A 497 28.68 -19.32 38.49
CA LYS A 497 27.37 -19.75 39.02
C LYS A 497 26.62 -20.52 37.94
N GLU A 498 26.33 -21.78 38.21
CA GLU A 498 25.56 -22.65 37.32
C GLU A 498 24.12 -22.76 37.82
N LEU A 499 23.18 -22.55 36.91
CA LEU A 499 21.74 -22.55 37.15
C LEU A 499 21.03 -23.34 36.06
N GLU A 500 20.00 -24.10 36.45
CA GLU A 500 19.18 -24.89 35.54
C GLU A 500 17.72 -24.42 35.59
N PHE A 501 17.14 -24.14 34.42
CA PHE A 501 15.81 -23.56 34.24
C PHE A 501 14.94 -24.44 33.34
N GLN A 502 13.63 -24.42 33.57
CA GLN A 502 12.65 -25.09 32.70
C GLN A 502 12.55 -24.42 31.33
N ASP A 503 12.53 -23.09 31.29
CA ASP A 503 12.55 -22.29 30.06
C ASP A 503 13.75 -21.33 30.11
N LEU A 504 14.94 -21.87 29.82
CA LEU A 504 16.16 -21.08 29.83
C LEU A 504 16.10 -19.92 28.82
N THR A 505 15.47 -20.13 27.66
CA THR A 505 15.36 -19.12 26.61
C THR A 505 14.65 -17.86 27.10
N ALA A 506 13.52 -18.01 27.80
CA ALA A 506 12.80 -16.88 28.39
C ALA A 506 13.66 -16.11 29.40
N VAL A 507 14.42 -16.82 30.24
CA VAL A 507 15.31 -16.21 31.23
C VAL A 507 16.46 -15.45 30.57
N LEU A 508 17.09 -16.02 29.54
CA LEU A 508 18.16 -15.36 28.79
C LEU A 508 17.64 -14.09 28.08
N HIS A 509 16.45 -14.15 27.49
CA HIS A 509 15.80 -12.97 26.89
C HIS A 509 15.50 -11.90 27.95
N CYS A 510 15.10 -12.29 29.15
CA CYS A 510 14.88 -11.37 30.27
C CYS A 510 16.17 -10.73 30.75
N ILE A 511 17.25 -11.51 30.89
CA ILE A 511 18.58 -10.97 31.23
C ILE A 511 19.00 -9.94 30.18
N HIS A 512 18.86 -10.28 28.89
CA HIS A 512 19.17 -9.36 27.79
C HIS A 512 18.31 -8.09 27.88
N SER A 513 17.00 -8.20 28.06
CA SER A 513 16.08 -7.06 28.20
C SER A 513 16.53 -6.10 29.31
N PHE A 514 16.90 -6.62 30.48
CA PHE A 514 17.35 -5.81 31.61
C PHE A 514 18.71 -5.16 31.36
N ILE A 515 19.65 -5.87 30.76
CA ILE A 515 20.96 -5.32 30.39
C ILE A 515 20.81 -4.23 29.32
N ALA A 516 20.03 -4.48 28.26
CA ALA A 516 19.77 -3.52 27.21
C ALA A 516 19.11 -2.25 27.76
N ALA A 517 18.11 -2.40 28.63
CA ALA A 517 17.49 -1.26 29.30
C ALA A 517 18.48 -0.51 30.21
N LYS A 518 19.39 -1.22 30.89
CA LYS A 518 20.43 -0.60 31.72
C LYS A 518 21.41 0.21 30.88
N VAL A 519 21.86 -0.33 29.75
CA VAL A 519 22.72 0.38 28.79
C VAL A 519 22.01 1.59 28.22
N ALA A 520 20.76 1.46 27.79
CA ALA A 520 19.94 2.56 27.30
C ALA A 520 19.72 3.66 28.35
N SER A 521 19.65 3.31 29.64
CA SER A 521 19.58 4.28 30.74
C SER A 521 20.88 5.06 31.00
N MET A 522 21.98 4.64 30.38
CA MET A 522 23.26 5.36 30.44
C MET A 522 23.50 6.22 29.21
N ASP A 523 22.66 6.10 28.16
CA ASP A 523 22.73 6.91 26.95
C ASP A 523 21.86 8.19 27.07
N PRO A 524 22.47 9.38 27.15
CA PRO A 524 21.74 10.65 27.25
C PRO A 524 20.83 10.91 26.03
N MET A 525 21.23 10.47 24.83
CA MET A 525 20.45 10.68 23.60
C MET A 525 19.17 9.86 23.62
N PHE A 526 19.25 8.61 24.07
CA PHE A 526 18.08 7.76 24.26
C PHE A 526 17.12 8.35 25.30
N ILE A 527 17.62 8.79 26.47
CA ILE A 527 16.79 9.40 27.52
C ILE A 527 16.10 10.68 27.02
N ASN A 528 16.82 11.55 26.31
CA ASN A 528 16.27 12.79 25.78
C ASN A 528 15.18 12.55 24.73
N SER A 529 15.32 11.51 23.91
CA SER A 529 14.27 11.12 22.94
C SER A 529 12.96 10.69 23.63
N GLN A 530 13.04 10.08 24.82
CA GLN A 530 11.87 9.70 25.61
C GLN A 530 11.26 10.90 26.36
N SER A 531 12.07 11.86 26.82
CA SER A 531 11.59 13.06 27.53
C SER A 531 10.89 14.04 26.58
N LEU A 532 11.35 14.16 25.33
CA LEU A 532 10.64 14.88 24.26
C LEU A 532 9.28 14.24 23.98
N ALA A 533 9.21 12.91 23.88
CA ALA A 533 7.92 12.21 23.74
C ALA A 533 6.98 12.45 24.93
N ARG A 534 7.50 12.58 26.17
CA ARG A 534 6.71 13.00 27.34
C ARG A 534 6.23 14.46 27.23
N LYS A 535 7.08 15.40 26.83
CA LYS A 535 6.69 16.83 26.69
C LYS A 535 5.57 17.06 25.66
N TYR A 536 5.54 16.28 24.58
CA TYR A 536 4.45 16.34 23.58
C TYR A 536 3.16 15.62 24.02
N ILE A 537 3.17 14.85 25.11
CA ILE A 537 1.97 14.22 25.69
C ILE A 537 1.32 15.14 26.75
N TYR A 538 2.08 16.05 27.36
CA TYR A 538 1.58 16.96 28.40
C TYR A 538 1.16 18.36 27.90
N ASN A 539 1.46 18.70 26.65
CA ASN A 539 1.00 19.94 26.02
C ASN A 539 0.16 19.62 24.76
N THR A 540 -1.07 19.15 24.93
CA THR A 540 -2.21 19.42 24.01
C THR A 540 -3.55 19.02 24.63
#